data_AF-A0A2G9N9L6-F1
#
_entry.id   AF-A0A2G9N9L6-F1
#
_cell.length_a   1.000
_cell.length_b   1.000
_cell.length_c   1.000
_cell.angle_alpha   90.00
_cell.angle_beta   90.00
_cell.angle_gamma   90.00
#
_symmetry.space_group_name_H-M   'P 1'
#
loop_
_entity.id
_entity.type
_entity.pdbx_description
1 polymer ?
#
loop_
_entity_poly.entity_id
_entity_poly.type
_entity_poly.pdbx_seq_one_letter_code
_entity_poly.pdbx_strand_id
1 'polypeptide(L)' 'QKGKTQKTVIVTVVENPSNPHLVRRNILTKGAVVETKMGKARITSRPGQEGTLNGVLI' A
#
# COMPACT_ATOMS: atom_id res chain seq x y z
N GLN A 1 -20.33 -10.14 6.49
CA GLN A 1 -19.62 -10.21 5.20
C GLN A 1 -18.21 -9.64 5.39
N LYS A 2 -17.18 -10.50 5.50
CA LYS A 2 -15.77 -10.07 5.60
C LYS A 2 -15.13 -10.33 4.23
N GLY A 3 -14.86 -9.24 3.49
CA GLY A 3 -14.38 -9.31 2.10
C GLY A 3 -14.87 -8.16 1.22
N LYS A 4 -15.13 -6.98 1.79
CA LYS A 4 -15.49 -5.79 1.00
C LYS A 4 -14.20 -5.12 0.51
N THR A 5 -14.00 -5.11 -0.79
CA THR A 5 -12.97 -4.31 -1.46
C THR A 5 -13.58 -2.97 -1.86
N GLN A 6 -12.92 -1.88 -1.49
CA GLN A 6 -13.31 -0.55 -1.91
C GLN A 6 -12.10 0.16 -2.49
N LYS A 7 -12.31 0.89 -3.60
CA LYS A 7 -11.29 1.79 -4.13
C LYS A 7 -11.19 3.00 -3.21
N THR A 8 -9.97 3.30 -2.78
CA THR A 8 -9.68 4.43 -1.93
C THR A 8 -8.43 5.16 -2.42
N VAL A 9 -8.20 6.34 -1.87
CA VAL A 9 -7.03 7.15 -2.18
C VAL A 9 -5.92 6.84 -1.17
N ILE A 10 -4.71 6.62 -1.69
CA ILE A 10 -3.49 6.51 -0.90
C ILE A 10 -3.00 7.92 -0.58
N VAL A 11 -2.74 8.20 0.69
CA VAL A 11 -2.27 9.50 1.17
C VAL A 11 -0.74 9.52 1.20
N THR A 12 -0.12 8.53 1.84
CA THR A 12 1.34 8.46 1.96
C THR A 12 1.82 7.04 2.22
N VAL A 13 3.12 6.78 2.01
CA VAL A 13 3.78 5.55 2.42
C VAL A 13 4.28 5.74 3.85
N VAL A 14 3.94 4.84 4.75
CA VAL A 14 4.34 4.92 6.17
C VAL A 14 5.58 4.07 6.43
N GLU A 15 5.60 2.87 5.87
CA GLU A 15 6.66 1.91 6.12
C GLU A 15 6.96 1.11 4.84
N ASN A 16 8.23 0.80 4.62
CA ASN A 16 8.62 -0.05 3.52
C ASN A 16 9.64 -1.10 4.01
N PRO A 17 9.28 -2.39 4.04
CA PRO A 17 10.17 -3.44 4.52
C PRO A 17 11.34 -3.70 3.57
N SER A 18 11.24 -3.32 2.30
CA SER A 18 12.34 -3.48 1.35
C SER A 18 13.50 -2.53 1.64
N ASN A 19 13.19 -1.28 1.99
CA ASN A 19 14.19 -0.28 2.40
C ASN A 19 13.48 0.93 3.04
N PRO A 20 13.82 1.30 4.29
CA PRO A 20 13.23 2.45 4.98
C PRO A 20 13.41 3.80 4.26
N HIS A 21 14.48 3.97 3.47
CA HIS A 21 14.72 5.20 2.71
C HIS A 21 13.73 5.40 1.56
N LEU A 22 13.07 4.34 1.09
CA LEU A 22 12.05 4.42 0.02
C LEU A 22 10.81 5.17 0.47
N VAL A 23 10.52 5.15 1.77
CA VAL A 23 9.39 5.87 2.38
C VAL A 23 9.51 7.37 2.10
N ARG A 24 10.71 7.95 2.22
CA ARG A 24 10.95 9.38 1.97
C ARG A 24 10.72 9.79 0.52
N ARG A 25 10.85 8.86 -0.42
CA ARG A 25 10.62 9.09 -1.86
C ARG A 25 9.22 8.62 -2.30
N ASN A 26 8.37 8.21 -1.36
CA ASN A 26 7.05 7.62 -1.62
C ASN A 26 7.11 6.45 -2.63
N ILE A 27 8.18 5.64 -2.61
CA ILE A 27 8.31 4.50 -3.51
C ILE A 27 7.55 3.30 -2.95
N LEU A 28 6.58 2.83 -3.73
CA LEU A 28 5.72 1.69 -3.41
C LEU A 28 6.38 0.38 -3.83
N THR A 29 6.47 -0.56 -2.90
CA THR A 29 6.90 -1.94 -3.16
C THR A 29 5.91 -2.92 -2.54
N LYS A 30 5.98 -4.18 -2.96
CA LYS A 30 5.20 -5.25 -2.33
C LYS A 30 5.57 -5.36 -0.85
N GLY A 31 4.57 -5.33 0.01
CA GLY A 31 4.72 -5.39 1.47
C GLY A 31 4.83 -4.02 2.14
N ALA A 32 4.93 -2.91 1.39
CA ALA A 32 4.90 -1.58 1.97
C ALA A 32 3.57 -1.31 2.68
N VAL A 33 3.62 -0.57 3.79
CA VAL A 33 2.45 -0.09 4.51
C VAL A 33 2.18 1.35 4.09
N VAL A 34 0.95 1.60 3.68
CA VAL A 34 0.48 2.90 3.21
C VAL A 34 -0.66 3.40 4.07
N GLU A 35 -0.73 4.71 4.24
CA GLU A 35 -1.86 5.40 4.83
C GLU A 35 -2.91 5.62 3.73
N THR A 36 -4.12 5.15 3.94
CA THR A 36 -5.26 5.40 3.05
C THR A 36 -6.35 6.15 3.79
N LYS A 37 -7.33 6.71 3.07
CA LYS A 37 -8.50 7.36 3.71
C LYS A 37 -9.32 6.45 4.64
N MET A 38 -9.15 5.13 4.52
CA MET A 38 -9.85 4.13 5.35
C MET A 38 -9.00 3.59 6.50
N GLY A 39 -7.73 4.01 6.59
CA GLY A 39 -6.76 3.49 7.56
C GLY A 39 -5.50 2.94 6.88
N LYS A 40 -4.67 2.26 7.67
CA LYS A 40 -3.41 1.69 7.19
C LYS A 40 -3.67 0.41 6.39
N ALA A 41 -3.00 0.28 5.26
CA ALA A 41 -3.11 -0.90 4.41
C ALA A 41 -1.72 -1.40 4.02
N ARG A 42 -1.55 -2.72 3.99
CA ARG A 42 -0.35 -3.38 3.50
C ARG A 42 -0.54 -3.75 2.03
N ILE A 43 0.37 -3.29 1.18
CA ILE A 43 0.35 -3.57 -0.26
C ILE A 43 0.76 -5.03 -0.51
N THR A 44 -0.04 -5.75 -1.28
CA THR A 44 0.22 -7.15 -1.65
C THR A 44 0.62 -7.31 -3.11
N SER A 45 0.23 -6.36 -3.96
CA SER A 45 0.55 -6.29 -5.39
C SER A 45 1.95 -5.74 -5.67
N ARG A 46 2.50 -6.06 -6.85
CA ARG A 46 3.72 -5.41 -7.37
C ARG A 46 3.33 -4.34 -8.40
N PRO A 47 3.41 -3.04 -8.08
CA PRO A 47 2.89 -1.98 -8.95
C PRO A 47 3.59 -1.88 -10.31
N GLY A 48 4.82 -2.37 -10.44
CA GLY A 48 5.52 -2.41 -11.74
C GLY A 48 5.16 -3.60 -12.63
N GLN A 49 4.48 -4.62 -12.10
CA GLN A 49 4.07 -5.83 -12.84
C GLN A 49 2.56 -5.92 -13.03
N GLU A 50 1.79 -5.38 -12.09
CA GLU A 50 0.33 -5.37 -12.12
C GLU A 50 -0.17 -3.94 -12.33
N GLY A 51 -1.06 -3.73 -13.31
CA GLY A 51 -1.68 -2.41 -13.58
C GLY A 51 -2.68 -1.94 -12.53
N THR A 52 -2.83 -2.69 -11.42
CA THR A 52 -3.69 -2.34 -10.30
C THR A 52 -2.94 -2.48 -8.99
N LEU A 53 -3.27 -1.63 -8.03
CA LEU A 53 -2.61 -1.62 -6.73
C LEU A 53 -3.58 -2.14 -5.67
N ASN A 54 -3.24 -3.30 -5.12
CA ASN A 54 -4.04 -4.04 -4.17
C ASN A 54 -3.34 -4.08 -2.81
N GLY A 55 -4.14 -4.00 -1.75
CA GLY A 55 -3.66 -4.06 -0.38
C GLY A 55 -4.75 -4.50 0.58
N VAL A 56 -4.32 -4.91 1.77
CA VAL A 56 -5.18 -5.39 2.85
C VAL A 56 -5.08 -4.41 4.01
N LEU A 57 -6.23 -3.95 4.53
CA LEU A 57 -6.28 -3.12 5.73
C LEU A 57 -5.73 -3.91 6.93
N ILE A 58 -4.91 -3.24 7.74
CA ILE A 58 -4.26 -3.77 8.95
C ILE A 58 -4.71 -3.03 10.20
#